data_AF-A0A1H9ESH3-F1
#
_entry.id   AF-A0A1H9ESH3-F1
#
_cell.length_a   1.000
_cell.length_b   1.000
_cell.length_c   1.000
_cell.angle_alpha   90.00
_cell.angle_beta   90.00
_cell.angle_gamma   90.00
#
_symmetry.space_group_name_H-M   'P 1'
#
loop_
_entity.id
_entity.type
_entity.pdbx_description
1 polymer ?
#
loop_
_entity_poly.entity_id
_entity_poly.type
_entity_poly.pdbx_seq_one_letter_code
_entity_poly.pdbx_strand_id
1 'polypeptide(L)'
;MNERLLQLLLLTLAAVQLLPLGGWRGAGALQKLYGIELSPQVQADLLHLLRHRALLLALPGLLLLWSIVQAPLRIAALTLTALSMAGFLWLALRGRPNAALRRVAWVDAFGVLLLALATLLL
;
A
#
# COMPACT_ATOMS: atom_id res chain seq x y z
N MET A 1 -9.92 21.76 15.38
CA MET A 1 -9.03 20.85 16.15
C MET A 1 -8.68 19.57 15.37
N ASN A 2 -9.53 19.10 14.45
CA ASN A 2 -9.37 17.80 13.77
C ASN A 2 -8.40 17.79 12.57
N GLU A 3 -8.05 18.96 12.02
CA GLU A 3 -7.22 19.05 10.81
C GLU A 3 -5.82 18.45 11.00
N ARG A 4 -5.16 18.68 12.15
CA ARG A 4 -3.85 18.08 12.43
C ARG A 4 -3.93 16.55 12.52
N LEU A 5 -5.01 16.02 13.12
CA LEU A 5 -5.24 14.59 13.22
C LEU A 5 -5.47 13.98 11.83
N LEU A 6 -6.29 14.63 10.99
CA LEU A 6 -6.50 14.19 9.61
C LEU A 6 -5.19 14.16 8.81
N GLN A 7 -4.37 15.22 8.90
CA GLN A 7 -3.06 15.26 8.25
C GLN A 7 -2.13 14.13 8.72
N LEU A 8 -2.09 13.84 10.02
CA LEU A 8 -1.33 12.72 10.56
C LEU A 8 -1.84 11.36 10.04
N LEU A 9 -3.15 11.18 9.92
CA LEU A 9 -3.74 9.96 9.36
C LEU A 9 -3.39 9.81 7.87
N LEU A 10 -3.51 10.87 7.08
CA LEU A 10 -3.13 10.88 5.66
C LEU A 10 -1.64 10.57 5.47
N LEU A 11 -0.77 11.16 6.30
CA LEU A 11 0.67 10.87 6.30
C LEU A 11 0.95 9.41 6.64
N THR A 12 0.28 8.87 7.65
CA THR A 12 0.46 7.48 8.09
C THR A 12 0.01 6.50 7.00
N LEU A 13 -1.16 6.72 6.40
CA LEU A 13 -1.66 5.92 5.29
C LEU A 13 -0.74 6.02 4.06
N ALA A 14 -0.21 7.21 3.78
CA ALA A 14 0.74 7.41 2.68
C ALA A 14 2.02 6.60 2.91
N ALA A 15 2.57 6.63 4.14
CA ALA A 15 3.76 5.86 4.47
C ALA A 15 3.56 4.35 4.28
N VAL A 16 2.39 3.81 4.66
CA VAL A 16 2.04 2.41 4.44
C VAL A 16 1.99 2.09 2.95
N GLN A 17 1.33 2.93 2.14
CA GLN A 17 1.19 2.70 0.70
C GLN A 17 2.50 2.88 -0.08
N LEU A 18 3.44 3.67 0.44
CA LEU A 18 4.75 3.87 -0.17
C LEU A 18 5.77 2.80 0.22
N LEU A 19 5.51 1.99 1.25
CA LEU A 19 6.42 0.92 1.70
C LEU A 19 6.76 -0.09 0.57
N PRO A 20 5.79 -0.57 -0.23
CA PRO A 20 6.06 -1.42 -1.40
C PRO A 20 7.01 -0.84 -2.44
N LEU A 21 7.14 0.50 -2.52
CA LEU A 21 8.00 1.18 -3.50
C LEU A 21 9.47 0.74 -3.38
N GLY A 22 9.92 0.32 -2.19
CA GLY A 22 11.25 -0.25 -1.99
C GLY A 22 11.52 -1.48 -2.87
N GLY A 23 10.48 -2.23 -3.25
CA GLY A 23 10.56 -3.38 -4.16
C GLY A 23 10.98 -3.02 -5.59
N TRP A 24 10.86 -1.76 -5.99
CA TRP A 24 11.35 -1.28 -7.28
C TRP A 24 12.88 -1.41 -7.43
N ARG A 25 13.62 -1.46 -6.32
CA ARG A 25 15.10 -1.54 -6.30
C ARG A 25 15.66 -2.88 -6.81
N GLY A 26 14.84 -3.93 -6.91
CA GLY A 26 15.23 -5.21 -7.52
C GLY A 26 14.90 -6.44 -6.67
N ALA A 27 15.40 -7.60 -7.12
CA ALA A 27 15.04 -8.91 -6.59
C ALA A 27 15.29 -9.06 -5.07
N GLY A 28 16.44 -8.60 -4.57
CA GLY A 28 16.76 -8.69 -3.14
C GLY A 28 15.83 -7.86 -2.24
N ALA A 29 15.32 -6.72 -2.72
CA ALA A 29 14.34 -5.92 -1.99
C ALA A 29 12.97 -6.60 -1.96
N LEU A 30 12.55 -7.19 -3.09
CA LEU A 30 11.30 -7.95 -3.19
C LEU A 30 11.32 -9.23 -2.37
N GLN A 31 12.46 -9.93 -2.29
CA GLN A 31 12.61 -11.10 -1.44
C GLN A 31 12.47 -10.73 0.05
N LYS A 32 13.04 -9.59 0.48
CA LYS A 32 12.88 -9.08 1.85
C LYS A 32 11.43 -8.66 2.16
N LEU A 33 10.76 -8.00 1.21
CA LEU A 33 9.39 -7.49 1.39
C LEU A 33 8.33 -8.61 1.33
N TYR A 34 8.50 -9.58 0.42
CA TYR A 34 7.46 -10.55 0.10
C TYR A 34 7.86 -12.02 0.30
N GLY A 35 9.12 -12.32 0.64
CA GLY A 35 9.57 -13.70 0.87
C GLY A 35 9.43 -14.62 -0.36
N ILE A 36 9.53 -14.04 -1.57
CA ILE A 36 9.43 -14.78 -2.83
C ILE A 36 10.83 -15.19 -3.28
N GLU A 37 11.08 -16.49 -3.37
CA GLU A 37 12.28 -17.03 -4.03
C GLU A 37 12.07 -17.05 -5.54
N LEU A 38 12.86 -16.26 -6.26
CA LEU A 38 12.76 -16.14 -7.70
C LEU A 38 13.68 -17.17 -8.36
N SER A 39 13.12 -18.28 -8.86
CA SER A 39 13.87 -19.29 -9.63
C SER A 39 14.39 -18.69 -10.95
N PRO A 40 15.60 -19.05 -11.43
CA PRO A 40 16.30 -18.36 -12.52
C PRO A 40 15.49 -18.18 -13.81
N GLN A 41 14.62 -19.14 -14.16
CA GLN A 41 13.82 -19.10 -15.39
C GLN A 41 12.53 -18.27 -15.27
N VAL A 42 11.99 -18.10 -14.05
CA VAL A 42 10.76 -17.32 -13.78
C VAL A 42 11.09 -15.89 -13.34
N GLN A 43 12.38 -15.61 -13.12
CA GLN A 43 12.84 -14.41 -12.43
C GLN A 43 12.64 -13.11 -13.22
N ALA A 44 12.83 -13.08 -14.54
CA ALA A 44 12.82 -11.80 -15.28
C ALA A 44 11.41 -11.19 -15.41
N ASP A 45 10.44 -11.94 -15.92
CA ASP A 45 9.08 -11.44 -16.17
C ASP A 45 8.34 -11.17 -14.85
N LEU A 46 8.45 -12.08 -13.88
CA LEU A 46 7.84 -11.89 -12.57
C LEU A 46 8.47 -10.71 -11.82
N LEU A 47 9.79 -10.52 -11.92
CA LEU A 47 10.46 -9.36 -11.33
C LEU A 47 9.97 -8.06 -11.97
N HIS A 48 9.80 -8.03 -13.30
CA HIS A 48 9.26 -6.86 -13.99
C HIS A 48 7.85 -6.52 -13.48
N LEU A 49 6.96 -7.52 -13.37
CA LEU A 49 5.60 -7.35 -12.85
C LEU A 49 5.59 -6.88 -11.40
N LEU A 50 6.44 -7.42 -10.54
CA LEU A 50 6.52 -7.03 -9.13
C LEU A 50 7.06 -5.60 -8.95
N ARG A 51 8.00 -5.16 -9.81
CA ARG A 51 8.49 -3.77 -9.82
C ARG A 51 7.42 -2.81 -10.33
N HIS A 52 6.70 -3.19 -11.38
CA HIS A 52 5.56 -2.41 -11.87
C HIS A 52 4.46 -2.30 -10.80
N ARG A 53 4.15 -3.40 -10.11
CA ARG A 53 3.22 -3.41 -8.97
C ARG A 53 3.66 -2.47 -7.85
N ALA A 54 4.96 -2.44 -7.52
CA ALA A 54 5.49 -1.51 -6.53
C ALA A 54 5.25 -0.05 -6.91
N LEU A 55 5.38 0.30 -8.20
CA LEU A 55 5.06 1.64 -8.71
C LEU A 55 3.56 1.94 -8.65
N LEU A 56 2.71 0.99 -9.06
CA LEU A 56 1.25 1.16 -9.00
C LEU A 56 0.75 1.38 -7.57
N LEU A 57 1.31 0.68 -6.58
CA LEU A 57 0.97 0.86 -5.17
C LEU A 57 1.46 2.21 -4.61
N ALA A 58 2.49 2.81 -5.20
CA ALA A 58 2.95 4.13 -4.77
C ALA A 58 2.01 5.27 -5.18
N LEU A 59 1.20 5.10 -6.23
CA LEU A 59 0.24 6.11 -6.71
C LEU A 59 -0.74 6.59 -5.62
N PRO A 60 -1.50 5.72 -4.91
CA PRO A 60 -2.37 6.15 -3.82
C PRO A 60 -1.59 6.83 -2.69
N GLY A 61 -0.38 6.36 -2.38
CA GLY A 61 0.49 6.97 -1.37
C GLY A 61 0.89 8.41 -1.74
N LEU A 62 1.31 8.66 -2.99
CA LEU A 62 1.62 10.00 -3.47
C LEU A 62 0.39 10.90 -3.51
N LEU A 63 -0.76 10.35 -3.90
CA LEU A 63 -2.01 11.11 -3.94
C LEU A 63 -2.49 11.50 -2.53
N LEU A 64 -2.29 10.63 -1.53
CA LEU A 64 -2.53 10.96 -0.13
C LEU A 64 -1.65 12.13 0.32
N LEU A 65 -0.35 12.12 -0.01
CA LEU A 65 0.56 13.23 0.32
C LEU A 65 0.11 14.54 -0.35
N TRP A 66 -0.28 14.49 -1.63
CA TRP A 66 -0.77 15.67 -2.33
C TRP A 66 -2.09 16.19 -1.73
N SER A 67 -2.97 15.30 -1.29
CA SER A 67 -4.25 15.67 -0.68
C SER A 67 -4.14 16.44 0.65
N ILE A 68 -2.96 16.41 1.29
CA ILE A 68 -2.67 17.20 2.49
C ILE A 68 -2.73 18.70 2.15
N VAL A 69 -2.12 19.10 1.03
CA VAL A 69 -2.07 20.50 0.58
C VAL A 69 -3.22 20.86 -0.36
N GLN A 70 -3.88 19.86 -0.96
CA GLN A 70 -5.05 20.05 -1.82
C GLN A 70 -6.26 19.24 -1.34
N ALA A 71 -7.09 19.88 -0.51
CA ALA A 71 -8.26 19.26 0.10
C ALA A 71 -9.25 18.58 -0.89
N PRO A 72 -9.50 19.13 -2.10
CA PRO A 72 -10.38 18.47 -3.07
C PRO A 72 -9.92 17.07 -3.50
N LEU A 73 -8.62 16.75 -3.37
CA LEU A 73 -8.07 15.44 -3.74
C LEU A 73 -8.29 14.36 -2.66
N ARG A 74 -8.69 14.73 -1.44
CA ARG A 74 -8.77 13.80 -0.28
C ARG A 74 -9.71 12.63 -0.54
N ILE A 75 -10.89 12.89 -1.10
CA ILE A 75 -11.87 11.82 -1.40
C ILE A 75 -11.29 10.82 -2.41
N ALA A 76 -10.65 11.31 -3.48
CA ALA A 76 -10.00 10.46 -4.47
C ALA A 76 -8.84 9.64 -3.86
N ALA A 77 -8.01 10.28 -3.04
CA ALA A 77 -6.87 9.66 -2.35
C ALA A 77 -7.31 8.52 -1.43
N LEU A 78 -8.32 8.77 -0.59
CA LEU A 78 -8.87 7.76 0.32
C LEU A 78 -9.56 6.64 -0.43
N THR A 79 -10.31 6.94 -1.50
CA THR A 79 -10.98 5.92 -2.32
C THR A 79 -9.97 4.96 -2.95
N LEU A 80 -8.91 5.49 -3.57
CA LEU A 80 -7.87 4.65 -4.16
C LEU A 80 -7.10 3.84 -3.11
N THR A 81 -6.86 4.44 -1.94
CA THR A 81 -6.23 3.74 -0.80
C THR A 81 -7.11 2.60 -0.30
N ALA A 82 -8.41 2.82 -0.19
CA ALA A 82 -9.39 1.81 0.22
C ALA A 82 -9.44 0.65 -0.78
N LEU A 83 -9.51 0.95 -2.09
CA LEU A 83 -9.51 -0.07 -3.14
C LEU A 83 -8.23 -0.91 -3.12
N SER A 84 -7.08 -0.27 -2.91
CA SER A 84 -5.79 -0.94 -2.82
C SER A 84 -5.73 -1.92 -1.62
N MET A 85 -6.06 -1.46 -0.41
CA MET A 85 -6.02 -2.29 0.80
C MET A 85 -7.09 -3.39 0.77
N ALA A 86 -8.33 -3.04 0.40
CA ALA A 86 -9.43 -4.01 0.32
C ALA A 86 -9.15 -5.09 -0.74
N GLY A 87 -8.60 -4.72 -1.89
CA GLY A 87 -8.20 -5.66 -2.93
C GLY A 87 -7.13 -6.64 -2.44
N PHE A 88 -6.10 -6.15 -1.73
CA PHE A 88 -5.07 -7.04 -1.19
C PHE A 88 -5.61 -7.94 -0.07
N LEU A 89 -6.41 -7.41 0.85
CA LEU A 89 -7.05 -8.19 1.92
C LEU A 89 -7.95 -9.28 1.34
N TRP A 90 -8.75 -8.98 0.32
CA TRP A 90 -9.61 -9.95 -0.35
C TRP A 90 -8.80 -11.11 -0.95
N LEU A 91 -7.66 -10.81 -1.59
CA LEU A 91 -6.74 -11.83 -2.11
C LEU A 91 -6.08 -12.63 -0.98
N ALA A 92 -5.68 -11.98 0.12
CA ALA A 92 -5.04 -12.63 1.25
C ALA A 92 -5.98 -13.61 1.97
N LEU A 93 -7.28 -13.30 2.04
CA LEU A 93 -8.31 -14.15 2.64
C LEU A 93 -8.62 -15.40 1.79
N ARG A 94 -8.56 -15.30 0.46
CA ARG A 94 -8.88 -16.40 -0.46
C ARG A 94 -7.65 -17.23 -0.84
N GLY A 95 -6.47 -16.64 -0.75
CA GLY A 95 -5.20 -17.28 -1.06
C GLY A 95 -4.57 -17.96 0.15
N ARG A 96 -3.34 -18.44 -0.04
CA ARG A 96 -2.46 -18.94 1.03
C ARG A 96 -1.22 -18.06 1.11
N PRO A 97 -1.33 -16.84 1.68
CA PRO A 97 -0.19 -15.93 1.78
C PRO A 97 0.91 -16.54 2.65
N ASN A 98 2.16 -16.38 2.22
CA ASN A 98 3.32 -16.70 3.05
C ASN A 98 3.42 -15.76 4.26
N ALA A 99 4.38 -16.00 5.15
CA ALA A 99 4.53 -15.21 6.37
C ALA A 99 4.77 -13.71 6.12
N ALA A 100 5.45 -13.34 5.04
CA ALA A 100 5.69 -11.94 4.69
C ALA A 100 4.39 -11.26 4.22
N LEU A 101 3.67 -11.89 3.28
CA LEU A 101 2.40 -11.37 2.78
C LEU A 101 1.31 -11.32 3.86
N ARG A 102 1.31 -12.25 4.82
CA ARG A 102 0.42 -12.16 6.00
C ARG A 102 0.70 -10.93 6.86
N ARG A 103 1.98 -10.56 7.04
CA ARG A 103 2.32 -9.32 7.77
C ARG A 103 1.80 -8.09 7.04
N VAL A 104 1.94 -8.04 5.71
CA VAL A 104 1.36 -6.95 4.91
C VAL A 104 -0.16 -6.91 5.06
N ALA A 105 -0.84 -8.07 5.08
CA ALA A 105 -2.29 -8.11 5.26
C ALA A 105 -2.73 -7.56 6.63
N TRP A 106 -1.97 -7.84 7.70
CA TRP A 106 -2.22 -7.22 9.00
C TRP A 106 -2.02 -5.71 9.01
N VAL A 107 -0.98 -5.22 8.31
CA VAL A 107 -0.74 -3.78 8.15
C VAL A 107 -1.89 -3.13 7.40
N ASP A 108 -2.37 -3.72 6.31
CA ASP A 108 -3.51 -3.21 5.54
C ASP A 108 -4.81 -3.26 6.34
N ALA A 109 -5.05 -4.31 7.13
CA ALA A 109 -6.23 -4.41 8.00
C ALA A 109 -6.25 -3.27 9.04
N PHE A 110 -5.10 -2.98 9.66
CA PHE A 110 -4.96 -1.84 10.55
C PHE A 110 -5.10 -0.50 9.79
N GLY A 111 -4.53 -0.41 8.60
CA GLY A 111 -4.65 0.74 7.70
C GLY A 111 -6.10 1.06 7.35
N VAL A 112 -6.95 0.05 7.13
CA VAL A 112 -8.39 0.22 6.87
C VAL A 112 -9.09 0.89 8.05
N LEU A 113 -8.71 0.59 9.30
CA LEU A 113 -9.26 1.26 10.48
C LEU A 113 -8.88 2.75 10.51
N LEU A 114 -7.62 3.06 10.20
CA LEU A 114 -7.14 4.45 10.09
C LEU A 114 -7.82 5.19 8.93
N LEU A 115 -8.06 4.51 7.82
CA LEU A 115 -8.75 5.05 6.65
C LEU A 115 -10.22 5.35 6.96
N ALA A 116 -10.90 4.47 7.71
CA ALA A 116 -12.25 4.73 8.19
C ALA A 116 -12.29 5.98 9.07
N LEU A 117 -11.34 6.10 10.01
CA LEU A 117 -11.23 7.29 10.86
C LEU A 117 -10.94 8.56 10.05
N ALA A 118 -10.03 8.50 9.08
CA ALA A 118 -9.71 9.64 8.20
C ALA A 118 -10.93 10.08 7.38
N THR A 119 -11.71 9.11 6.87
CA THR A 119 -12.96 9.36 6.13
C THR A 119 -14.03 10.00 7.02
N LEU A 120 -14.12 9.63 8.30
CA LEU A 120 -15.06 10.23 9.24
C LEU A 120 -14.67 11.66 9.67
N LEU A 121 -13.40 12.05 9.49
CA LEU A 121 -12.87 13.37 9.85
C LEU A 121 -12.82 14.36 8.68
N LEU A 122 -13.21 13.93 7.48
CA LEU A 122 -13.34 14.72 6.28
C LEU A 122 -14.58 15.62 6.32
#